data_AF-A0A520I5Q3-F1
#
_entry.id   AF-A0A520I5Q3-F1
#
_cell.length_a   1.000
_cell.length_b   1.000
_cell.length_c   1.000
_cell.angle_alpha   90.00
_cell.angle_beta   90.00
_cell.angle_gamma   90.00
#
_symmetry.space_group_name_H-M   'P 1'
#
loop_
_entity.id
_entity.type
_entity.pdbx_description
1 polymer ?
#
loop_
_entity_poly.entity_id
_entity_poly.type
_entity_poly.pdbx_seq_one_letter_code
_entity_poly.pdbx_strand_id
1 'polypeptide(L)'
;MKVVVDTNIIFSCLLHSNGNIGEILFSSSDILEFFSCDYMRVEIRAHWSKLLKLSKLTDSQLQNAYDKTTSHIKFISEEIIKSSIWLKAEETVADIDEDDISFVALAKYLKGGLWTGDKKLYAGLKSKRFGKVYNTDDMLQLQTRLRRR
;
A
#
# COMPACT_ATOMS: atom_id res chain seq x y z
N MET A 1 3.70 -12.95 -6.03
CA MET A 1 3.72 -12.82 -4.54
C MET A 1 2.74 -11.73 -4.12
N LYS A 2 2.01 -11.88 -3.01
CA LYS A 2 1.01 -10.89 -2.55
C LYS A 2 1.63 -9.75 -1.75
N VAL A 3 1.31 -8.51 -2.11
CA VAL A 3 1.78 -7.30 -1.44
C VAL A 3 0.57 -6.39 -1.18
N VAL A 4 0.35 -6.04 0.09
CA VAL A 4 -0.63 -5.03 0.50
C VAL A 4 0.01 -3.65 0.35
N VAL A 5 -0.68 -2.76 -0.34
CA VAL A 5 -0.24 -1.40 -0.62
C VAL A 5 -1.02 -0.45 0.26
N ASP A 6 -0.27 0.29 1.07
CA ASP A 6 -0.75 1.37 1.93
C ASP A 6 -1.18 2.59 1.10
N THR A 7 -2.17 3.33 1.59
CA THR A 7 -2.62 4.61 1.03
C THR A 7 -1.46 5.55 0.73
N ASN A 8 -0.47 5.68 1.63
CA ASN A 8 0.68 6.60 1.46
C ASN A 8 1.48 6.34 0.17
N ILE A 9 1.56 5.08 -0.26
CA ILE A 9 2.21 4.70 -1.52
C ILE A 9 1.39 5.21 -2.72
N ILE A 10 0.06 5.10 -2.65
CA ILE A 10 -0.83 5.57 -3.73
C ILE A 10 -0.81 7.09 -3.82
N PHE A 11 -0.85 7.81 -2.69
CA PHE A 11 -0.64 9.25 -2.68
C PHE A 11 0.65 9.64 -3.39
N SER A 12 1.77 9.01 -3.01
CA SER A 12 3.07 9.28 -3.61
C SER A 12 3.09 8.97 -5.11
N CYS A 13 2.42 7.90 -5.54
CA CYS A 13 2.26 7.56 -6.96
C CYS A 13 1.46 8.63 -7.73
N LEU A 14 0.36 9.13 -7.17
CA LEU A 14 -0.47 10.16 -7.81
C LEU A 14 0.21 11.52 -7.89
N LEU A 15 1.08 11.85 -6.93
CA LEU A 15 1.89 13.07 -6.97
C LEU A 15 3.06 12.96 -7.96
N HIS A 16 3.65 11.76 -8.10
CA HIS A 16 4.83 11.51 -8.92
C HIS A 16 4.77 10.16 -9.65
N SER A 17 3.93 10.06 -10.68
CA SER A 17 3.62 8.80 -11.38
C SER A 17 4.81 8.14 -12.10
N ASN A 18 5.84 8.92 -12.44
CA ASN A 18 7.04 8.43 -13.14
C ASN A 18 8.17 7.99 -12.18
N GLY A 19 7.90 7.97 -10.87
CA GLY A 19 8.87 7.53 -9.87
C GLY A 19 8.91 6.00 -9.69
N ASN A 20 9.81 5.54 -8.82
CA ASN A 20 10.01 4.13 -8.49
C ASN A 20 8.71 3.41 -8.10
N ILE A 21 7.77 4.10 -7.44
CA ILE A 21 6.48 3.52 -7.04
C ILE A 21 5.65 3.14 -8.27
N GLY A 22 5.55 4.03 -9.26
CA GLY A 22 4.84 3.77 -10.50
C GLY A 22 5.51 2.65 -11.31
N GLU A 23 6.85 2.65 -11.37
CA GLU A 23 7.62 1.57 -11.99
C GLU A 23 7.25 0.20 -11.37
N ILE A 24 7.30 0.09 -10.04
CA ILE A 24 6.96 -1.15 -9.34
C ILE A 24 5.52 -1.58 -9.62
N LEU A 25 4.55 -0.67 -9.48
CA LEU A 25 3.12 -0.99 -9.64
C LEU A 25 2.78 -1.42 -11.08
N PHE A 26 3.34 -0.74 -12.07
CA PHE A 26 2.98 -0.94 -13.48
C PHE A 26 3.79 -2.02 -14.18
N SER A 27 5.02 -2.27 -13.75
CA SER A 27 5.91 -3.22 -14.43
C SER A 27 5.90 -4.61 -13.79
N SER A 28 5.43 -4.77 -12.55
CA SER A 28 5.60 -6.01 -11.78
C SER A 28 4.39 -6.93 -11.73
N SER A 29 3.34 -6.68 -12.53
CA SER A 29 2.07 -7.42 -12.43
C SER A 29 2.16 -8.91 -12.76
N ASP A 30 3.22 -9.34 -13.45
CA ASP A 30 3.55 -10.73 -13.77
C ASP A 30 4.18 -11.49 -12.58
N ILE A 31 4.82 -10.78 -11.65
CA ILE A 31 5.55 -11.37 -10.51
C ILE A 31 4.97 -11.00 -9.14
N LEU A 32 4.23 -9.90 -9.05
CA LEU A 32 3.61 -9.35 -7.85
C LEU A 32 2.11 -9.16 -8.06
N GLU A 33 1.35 -9.49 -7.02
CA GLU A 33 -0.08 -9.19 -6.96
C GLU A 33 -0.28 -8.14 -5.86
N PHE A 34 -0.77 -6.97 -6.24
CA PHE A 34 -1.02 -5.87 -5.31
C PHE A 34 -2.44 -5.93 -4.77
N PHE A 35 -2.57 -5.70 -3.47
CA PHE A 35 -3.84 -5.64 -2.75
C PHE A 35 -3.94 -4.38 -1.93
N SER A 36 -5.15 -3.92 -1.65
CA SER A 36 -5.38 -2.86 -0.66
C SER A 36 -6.77 -2.98 -0.03
N CYS A 37 -6.97 -2.23 1.04
CA CYS A 37 -8.21 -2.09 1.79
C CYS A 37 -9.20 -1.21 1.00
N ASP A 38 -10.51 -1.48 1.07
CA ASP A 38 -11.52 -0.63 0.42
C ASP A 38 -11.50 0.81 0.99
N TYR A 39 -11.17 0.93 2.27
CA TYR A 39 -10.93 2.19 2.99
C TYR A 39 -9.91 3.10 2.28
N MET A 40 -8.88 2.55 1.63
CA MET A 40 -7.89 3.36 0.92
C MET A 40 -8.55 4.28 -0.13
N ARG A 41 -9.61 3.80 -0.80
CA ARG A 41 -10.33 4.63 -1.78
C ARG A 41 -11.06 5.79 -1.10
N VAL A 42 -11.65 5.53 0.07
CA VAL A 42 -12.34 6.56 0.87
C VAL A 42 -11.35 7.65 1.26
N GLU A 43 -10.18 7.25 1.75
CA GLU A 43 -9.11 8.16 2.17
C GLU A 43 -8.58 9.01 1.00
N ILE A 44 -8.29 8.39 -0.16
CA ILE A 44 -7.87 9.12 -1.36
C ILE A 44 -8.92 10.16 -1.79
N ARG A 45 -10.21 9.80 -1.74
CA ARG A 45 -11.30 10.73 -2.08
C ARG A 45 -11.46 11.84 -1.07
N ALA A 46 -11.33 11.56 0.23
CA ALA A 46 -11.36 12.58 1.29
C ALA A 46 -10.26 13.64 1.10
N HIS A 47 -9.12 13.25 0.53
CA HIS A 47 -7.98 14.13 0.27
C HIS A 47 -7.83 14.57 -1.19
N TRP A 48 -8.85 14.38 -2.03
CA TRP A 48 -8.79 14.67 -3.46
C TRP A 48 -8.38 16.13 -3.76
N SER A 49 -8.93 17.08 -3.01
CA SER A 49 -8.62 18.51 -3.17
C SER A 49 -7.16 18.84 -2.82
N LYS A 50 -6.55 18.12 -1.87
CA LYS A 50 -5.12 18.22 -1.54
C LYS A 50 -4.27 17.64 -2.67
N LEU A 51 -4.64 16.48 -3.20
CA LEU A 51 -3.96 15.86 -4.35
C LEU A 51 -3.96 16.76 -5.59
N LEU A 52 -5.09 17.40 -5.90
CA LEU A 52 -5.17 18.37 -7.01
C LEU A 52 -4.17 19.51 -6.85
N LYS A 53 -4.14 20.12 -5.65
CA LYS A 53 -3.23 21.24 -5.36
C LYS A 53 -1.76 20.85 -5.47
N LEU A 54 -1.39 19.68 -4.95
CA LEU A 54 0.01 19.25 -4.88
C LEU A 54 0.52 18.68 -6.22
N SER A 55 -0.30 17.89 -6.91
CA SER A 55 0.07 17.28 -8.20
C SER A 55 0.12 18.28 -9.34
N LYS A 56 -0.59 19.42 -9.21
CA LYS A 56 -0.79 20.43 -10.27
C LYS A 56 -1.48 19.86 -11.51
N LEU A 57 -2.19 18.75 -11.36
CA LEU A 57 -3.01 18.14 -12.40
C LEU A 57 -4.41 18.76 -12.43
N THR A 58 -5.05 18.70 -13.59
CA THR A 58 -6.50 18.89 -13.67
C THR A 58 -7.24 17.72 -13.03
N ASP A 59 -8.52 17.93 -12.69
CA ASP A 59 -9.35 16.88 -12.11
C ASP A 59 -9.43 15.63 -12.98
N SER A 60 -9.63 15.79 -14.29
CA SER A 60 -9.63 14.68 -15.24
C SER A 60 -8.28 13.96 -15.31
N GLN A 61 -7.15 14.68 -15.28
CA GLN A 61 -5.83 14.06 -15.29
C GLN A 61 -5.57 13.27 -14.00
N LEU A 62 -5.94 13.81 -12.84
CA LEU A 62 -5.81 13.11 -11.57
C LEU A 62 -6.73 11.89 -11.51
N GLN A 63 -7.96 11.99 -12.03
CA GLN A 63 -8.89 10.88 -12.16
C GLN A 63 -8.33 9.76 -13.03
N ASN A 64 -7.78 10.10 -14.21
CA ASN A 64 -7.13 9.12 -15.08
C ASN A 64 -5.91 8.45 -14.41
N ALA A 65 -5.10 9.22 -13.67
CA ALA A 65 -3.98 8.67 -12.92
C ALA A 65 -4.44 7.72 -11.81
N TYR A 66 -5.51 8.09 -11.08
CA TYR A 66 -6.13 7.24 -10.07
C TYR A 66 -6.68 5.94 -10.65
N ASP A 67 -7.44 6.00 -11.75
CA ASP A 67 -8.02 4.82 -12.37
C ASP A 67 -6.94 3.88 -12.89
N LYS A 68 -5.89 4.43 -13.52
CA LYS A 68 -4.72 3.65 -13.95
C LYS A 68 -3.97 3.03 -12.76
N THR A 69 -3.74 3.77 -11.68
CA THR A 69 -3.03 3.25 -10.51
C THR A 69 -3.84 2.13 -9.84
N THR A 70 -5.14 2.33 -9.66
CA THR A 70 -6.00 1.39 -8.97
C THR A 70 -6.36 0.16 -9.81
N SER A 71 -6.28 0.20 -11.14
CA SER A 71 -6.49 -0.98 -11.99
C SER A 71 -5.47 -2.09 -11.78
N HIS A 72 -4.31 -1.79 -11.20
CA HIS A 72 -3.28 -2.78 -10.85
C HIS A 72 -3.43 -3.32 -9.43
N ILE A 73 -4.45 -2.90 -8.67
CA ILE A 73 -4.64 -3.22 -7.25
C ILE A 73 -5.96 -3.96 -7.05
N LYS A 74 -5.90 -5.13 -6.41
CA LYS A 74 -7.07 -5.89 -5.99
C LYS A 74 -7.55 -5.40 -4.63
N PHE A 75 -8.75 -4.87 -4.59
CA PHE A 75 -9.29 -4.36 -3.34
C PHE A 75 -10.10 -5.41 -2.58
N ILE A 76 -9.95 -5.40 -1.27
CA ILE A 76 -10.59 -6.33 -0.36
C ILE A 76 -11.30 -5.53 0.73
N SER A 77 -12.59 -5.81 0.88
CA SER A 77 -13.39 -5.30 2.00
C SER A 77 -12.84 -5.85 3.31
N GLU A 78 -12.65 -4.93 4.25
CA GLU A 78 -12.20 -5.15 5.62
C GLU A 78 -13.15 -6.04 6.41
N GLU A 79 -14.44 -6.04 6.04
CA GLU A 79 -15.51 -6.80 6.69
C GLU A 79 -15.30 -8.31 6.60
N ILE A 80 -14.57 -8.79 5.59
CA ILE A 80 -14.29 -10.23 5.45
C ILE A 80 -13.15 -10.69 6.36
N ILE A 81 -12.40 -9.76 6.95
CA ILE A 81 -11.27 -10.06 7.82
C ILE A 81 -11.83 -10.45 9.20
N LYS A 82 -11.53 -11.69 9.63
CA LYS A 82 -11.98 -12.22 10.92
C LYS A 82 -11.49 -11.33 12.08
N SER A 83 -12.32 -11.14 13.10
CA SER A 83 -12.00 -10.36 14.31
C SER A 83 -10.72 -10.83 15.01
N SER A 84 -10.40 -12.12 14.97
CA SER A 84 -9.14 -12.66 15.54
C SER A 84 -7.88 -12.19 14.81
N ILE A 85 -7.99 -11.75 13.55
CA ILE A 85 -6.88 -11.14 12.81
C ILE A 85 -6.78 -9.66 13.16
N TRP A 86 -7.91 -8.97 13.33
CA TRP A 86 -7.97 -7.59 13.82
C TRP A 86 -7.28 -7.43 15.17
N LEU A 87 -7.64 -8.26 16.16
CA LEU A 87 -7.00 -8.24 17.49
C LEU A 87 -5.47 -8.40 17.39
N LYS A 88 -4.99 -9.31 16.54
CA LYS A 88 -3.55 -9.49 16.31
C LYS A 88 -2.91 -8.31 15.60
N ALA A 89 -3.64 -7.62 14.73
CA ALA A 89 -3.15 -6.44 14.05
C ALA A 89 -3.05 -5.28 15.04
N GLU A 90 -4.08 -5.08 15.86
CA GLU A 90 -4.12 -4.11 16.97
C GLU A 90 -2.94 -4.29 17.92
N GLU A 91 -2.73 -5.50 18.45
CA GLU A 91 -1.57 -5.83 19.29
C GLU A 91 -0.23 -5.54 18.59
N THR A 92 -0.18 -5.72 17.27
CA THR A 92 1.03 -5.42 16.50
C THR A 92 1.27 -3.91 16.47
N VAL A 93 0.24 -3.10 16.24
CA VAL A 93 0.38 -1.66 15.99
C VAL A 93 0.22 -0.76 17.21
N ALA A 94 -0.23 -1.29 18.34
CA ALA A 94 -0.54 -0.52 19.57
C ALA A 94 0.58 0.45 20.03
N ASP A 95 1.85 0.07 19.86
CA ASP A 95 3.01 0.92 20.24
C ASP A 95 3.62 1.69 19.05
N ILE A 96 2.96 1.67 17.90
CA ILE A 96 3.48 2.20 16.64
C ILE A 96 2.55 3.30 16.11
N ASP A 97 1.42 2.91 15.53
CA ASP A 97 0.45 3.78 14.90
C ASP A 97 -0.87 3.02 14.66
N GLU A 98 -1.96 3.45 15.29
CA GLU A 98 -3.24 2.74 15.25
C GLU A 98 -3.97 2.94 13.91
N ASP A 99 -3.70 4.02 13.19
CA ASP A 99 -4.43 4.39 11.97
C ASP A 99 -4.18 3.42 10.80
N ASP A 100 -3.01 2.75 10.80
CA ASP A 100 -2.60 1.81 9.75
C ASP A 100 -3.01 0.35 10.01
N ILE A 101 -3.80 0.10 11.07
CA ILE A 101 -4.21 -1.23 11.49
C ILE A 101 -4.85 -2.05 10.37
N SER A 102 -5.64 -1.40 9.50
CA SER A 102 -6.36 -2.06 8.40
C SER A 102 -5.41 -2.73 7.41
N PHE A 103 -4.30 -2.07 7.04
CA PHE A 103 -3.32 -2.63 6.11
C PHE A 103 -2.52 -3.76 6.74
N VAL A 104 -2.21 -3.64 8.03
CA VAL A 104 -1.55 -4.69 8.83
C VAL A 104 -2.45 -5.92 8.93
N ALA A 105 -3.73 -5.74 9.22
CA ALA A 105 -4.73 -6.80 9.28
C ALA A 105 -4.88 -7.51 7.94
N LEU A 106 -4.99 -6.75 6.84
CA LEU A 106 -5.09 -7.31 5.49
C LEU A 106 -3.82 -8.10 5.10
N ALA A 107 -2.63 -7.58 5.42
CA ALA A 107 -1.38 -8.27 5.14
C ALA A 107 -1.29 -9.61 5.89
N LYS A 108 -1.70 -9.65 7.17
CA LYS A 108 -1.82 -10.90 7.95
C LYS A 108 -2.85 -11.85 7.34
N TYR A 109 -4.03 -11.35 6.98
CA TYR A 109 -5.11 -12.14 6.38
C TYR A 109 -4.66 -12.83 5.09
N LEU A 110 -3.99 -12.09 4.21
CA LEU A 110 -3.49 -12.61 2.93
C LEU A 110 -2.22 -13.45 3.04
N LYS A 111 -1.59 -13.48 4.23
CA LYS A 111 -0.22 -13.99 4.43
C LYS A 111 0.78 -13.33 3.45
N GLY A 112 0.55 -12.04 3.17
CA GLY A 112 1.30 -11.22 2.23
C GLY A 112 2.39 -10.39 2.91
N GLY A 113 3.04 -9.53 2.14
CA GLY A 113 3.85 -8.44 2.70
C GLY A 113 3.12 -7.11 2.70
N LEU A 114 3.51 -6.18 3.58
CA LEU A 114 3.03 -4.80 3.58
C LEU A 114 4.06 -3.88 2.92
N TRP A 115 3.63 -3.07 1.97
CA TRP A 115 4.41 -1.98 1.40
C TRP A 115 3.86 -0.65 1.88
N THR A 116 4.66 0.06 2.68
CA THR A 116 4.30 1.35 3.28
C THR A 116 5.38 2.40 3.01
N GLY A 117 4.94 3.65 2.88
CA GLY A 117 5.81 4.82 2.84
C GLY A 117 6.10 5.39 4.22
N ASP A 118 5.37 4.96 5.26
CA ASP A 118 5.53 5.43 6.61
C ASP A 118 6.77 4.79 7.26
N LYS A 119 7.73 5.65 7.63
CA LYS A 119 9.01 5.22 8.21
C LYS A 119 8.85 4.69 9.64
N LYS A 120 7.92 5.26 10.42
CA LYS A 120 7.65 4.86 11.80
C LYS A 120 6.95 3.50 11.80
N LEU A 121 5.95 3.31 10.94
CA LEU A 121 5.29 2.02 10.76
C LEU A 121 6.27 0.95 10.28
N TYR A 122 7.04 1.25 9.24
CA TYR A 122 8.05 0.33 8.70
C TYR A 122 9.06 -0.13 9.77
N ALA A 123 9.65 0.82 10.51
CA ALA A 123 10.63 0.52 11.54
C ALA A 123 10.00 -0.25 12.72
N GLY A 124 8.81 0.16 13.14
CA GLY A 124 8.05 -0.51 14.19
C GLY A 124 7.76 -1.97 13.85
N LEU A 125 7.21 -2.23 12.65
CA LEU A 125 6.88 -3.58 12.19
C LEU A 125 8.13 -4.46 12.00
N LYS A 126 9.25 -3.89 11.52
CA LYS A 126 10.54 -4.58 11.45
C LYS A 126 11.02 -5.00 12.85
N SER A 127 10.96 -4.10 13.82
CA SER A 127 11.41 -4.36 15.19
C SER A 127 10.58 -5.46 15.87
N LYS A 128 9.26 -5.47 15.64
CA LYS A 128 8.31 -6.47 16.14
C LYS A 128 8.32 -7.79 15.34
N ARG A 129 9.23 -7.95 14.36
CA ARG A 129 9.34 -9.15 13.50
C ARG A 129 8.01 -9.53 12.85
N PHE A 130 7.23 -8.53 12.43
CA PHE A 130 5.90 -8.70 11.82
C PHE A 130 5.89 -9.66 10.62
N GLY A 131 7.01 -9.78 9.93
CA GLY A 131 7.20 -10.63 8.77
C GLY A 131 7.70 -9.81 7.59
N LYS A 132 6.97 -9.84 6.48
CA LYS A 132 7.32 -9.12 5.26
C LYS A 132 6.76 -7.70 5.32
N VAL A 133 7.63 -6.74 5.58
CA VAL A 133 7.34 -5.30 5.44
C VAL A 133 8.42 -4.67 4.58
N TYR A 134 8.00 -3.79 3.68
CA TYR A 134 8.81 -3.21 2.63
C TYR A 134 8.60 -1.70 2.59
N ASN A 135 9.70 -0.96 2.46
CA ASN A 135 9.67 0.39 1.89
C ASN A 135 9.85 0.31 0.36
N THR A 136 9.88 1.46 -0.32
CA THR A 136 10.04 1.49 -1.79
C THR A 136 11.36 0.90 -2.26
N ASP A 137 12.47 1.10 -1.52
CA ASP A 137 13.77 0.55 -1.90
C ASP A 137 13.81 -0.99 -1.76
N ASP A 138 13.20 -1.52 -0.70
CA ASP A 138 13.03 -2.96 -0.51
C ASP A 138 12.21 -3.56 -1.66
N MET A 139 11.17 -2.85 -2.12
CA MET A 139 10.33 -3.30 -3.24
C MET A 139 11.10 -3.34 -4.56
N LEU A 140 11.97 -2.36 -4.84
CA LEU A 140 12.84 -2.38 -6.03
C LEU A 140 13.81 -3.56 -6.02
N GLN A 141 14.45 -3.81 -4.87
CA GLN A 141 15.36 -4.94 -4.71
C GLN A 141 14.61 -6.27 -4.87
N LEU A 142 13.41 -6.35 -4.31
CA LEU A 142 12.54 -7.52 -4.40
C LEU A 142 12.13 -7.81 -5.84
N GLN A 143 11.69 -6.80 -6.57
CA GLN A 143 11.33 -6.89 -7.99
C GLN A 143 12.54 -7.39 -8.82
N THR A 144 13.71 -6.75 -8.66
CA THR A 144 14.95 -7.16 -9.35
C THR A 144 15.29 -8.62 -9.07
N ARG A 145 15.17 -9.06 -7.81
CA ARG A 145 15.45 -10.45 -7.43
C ARG A 145 14.46 -11.44 -8.03
N LEU A 146 13.18 -11.08 -8.12
CA LEU A 146 12.14 -11.95 -8.67
C LEU A 146 12.24 -12.09 -10.19
N ARG A 147 12.62 -11.03 -10.91
CA ARG A 147 12.84 -11.08 -12.37
C ARG A 147 14.02 -11.94 -12.82
N ARG A 148 14.98 -12.20 -11.92
CA ARG A 148 16.18 -13.01 -12.19
C ARG A 148 15.96 -14.52 -11.97
N ARG A 149 14.78 -14.92 -11.51
CA ARG A 149 14.41 -16.32 -11.25
C ARG A 149 13.55 -16.84 -12.37
#